data_AF-A0A960JRL6-F1
#
_entry.id   AF-A0A960JRL6-F1
#
_cell.length_a   1.000
_cell.length_b   1.000
_cell.length_c   1.000
_cell.angle_alpha   90.00
_cell.angle_beta   90.00
_cell.angle_gamma   90.00
#
_symmetry.space_group_name_H-M   'P 1'
#
loop_
_entity.id
_entity.type
_entity.pdbx_description
1 polymer ?
#
loop_
_entity_poly.entity_id
_entity_poly.type
_entity_poly.pdbx_seq_one_letter_code
_entity_poly.pdbx_strand_id
1 'polypeptide(L)'
;LEAFRQKLDANSRGTGFSELFYGFNFGVAMFLNSLVKKSGGSSDLAGLLIETVELPSNDQQADEKLASLLRQVELVREGGHPAPKSAAIFCSFFWWFQAPETWPFLGPASEEAVEALGWLPKDLDPIERYRRYRTLIRSLADREVAEAQPSSNAPETSSSEAITLAAVEAALTWFKDNRWIGLDQALGDRLAWAEELNDQRVDGEYPDDSLEVARTNMAAVLAEMKILGDLCETSTSDALGRSLRRRVPSEFWTKTPVIIRANAWTKWILKDTAGWNESPSLLLCADPEGIGLGISPGRRGRGWSASILDELAPLVPDGMEVIENWARPFLRAAEPTGDYLLGVRLTFGEALNNTALPDEVERVAAALQPVMDRAVALGTGVDERADEARAGSEPAEDQAPDEGAEPADEGAELEERLDALVDECHLDGRAFVDDLVELLRDKRQIVLY
;
A
#
# COMPACT_ATOMS: atom_id res chain seq x y z
N LEU A 1 30.73 13.76 24.09
CA LEU A 1 29.33 13.31 23.92
C LEU A 1 28.32 14.42 24.23
N GLU A 2 28.32 14.97 25.45
CA GLU A 2 27.36 16.03 25.84
C GLU A 2 27.41 17.27 24.94
N ALA A 3 28.60 17.78 24.62
CA ALA A 3 28.74 18.91 23.70
C ALA A 3 28.25 18.62 22.27
N PHE A 4 28.38 17.38 21.81
CA PHE A 4 27.85 16.95 20.50
C PHE A 4 26.32 16.92 20.52
N ARG A 5 25.73 16.33 21.57
CA ARG A 5 24.27 16.29 21.79
C ARG A 5 23.65 17.68 21.80
N GLN A 6 24.26 18.61 22.54
CA GLN A 6 23.80 20.00 22.62
C GLN A 6 23.90 20.73 21.27
N LYS A 7 24.97 20.50 20.49
CA LYS A 7 25.10 21.08 19.15
C LYS A 7 24.10 20.49 18.16
N LEU A 8 23.88 19.18 18.20
CA LEU A 8 22.92 18.49 17.33
C LEU A 8 21.49 19.01 17.59
N ASP A 9 21.11 19.12 18.87
CA ASP A 9 19.81 19.66 19.31
C ASP A 9 19.67 21.17 18.98
N ALA A 10 20.75 21.95 19.12
CA ALA A 10 20.72 23.36 18.72
C ALA A 10 20.53 23.53 17.20
N ASN A 11 21.24 22.74 16.39
CA ASN A 11 21.12 22.77 14.93
C ASN A 11 19.74 22.32 14.45
N SER A 12 19.14 21.32 15.10
CA SER A 12 17.83 20.80 14.70
C SER A 12 16.66 21.76 14.97
N ARG A 13 16.88 22.78 15.80
CA ARG A 13 15.93 23.87 16.07
C ARG A 13 16.09 25.08 15.14
N GLY A 14 17.07 25.03 14.23
CA GLY A 14 17.23 26.06 13.22
C GLY A 14 16.02 26.11 12.27
N THR A 15 15.64 27.32 11.86
CA THR A 15 14.59 27.55 10.84
C THR A 15 14.92 26.79 9.55
N GLY A 16 13.97 26.03 9.01
CA GLY A 16 14.12 25.23 7.79
C GLY A 16 14.77 23.85 7.99
N PHE A 17 15.37 23.54 9.15
CA PHE A 17 15.99 22.22 9.38
C PHE A 17 14.93 21.12 9.46
N SER A 18 13.81 21.36 10.14
CA SER A 18 12.71 20.39 10.23
C SER A 18 11.98 20.16 8.91
N GLU A 19 12.02 21.15 8.00
CA GLU A 19 11.46 21.05 6.65
C GLU A 19 12.37 20.21 5.75
N LEU A 20 13.69 20.44 5.83
CA LEU A 20 14.68 19.70 5.04
C LEU A 20 14.93 18.28 5.57
N PHE A 21 14.75 18.05 6.87
CA PHE A 21 15.01 16.77 7.53
C PHE A 21 13.80 16.31 8.34
N TYR A 22 12.68 16.12 7.65
CA TYR A 22 11.46 15.57 8.24
C TYR A 22 11.78 14.30 9.04
N GLY A 23 11.34 14.26 10.30
CA GLY A 23 11.54 13.11 11.18
C GLY A 23 12.90 13.00 11.87
N PHE A 24 13.87 13.90 11.60
CA PHE A 24 15.17 13.92 12.28
C PHE A 24 15.06 13.99 13.80
N ASN A 25 14.14 14.81 14.32
CA ASN A 25 13.98 14.98 15.77
C ASN A 25 13.55 13.67 16.45
N PHE A 26 12.70 12.87 15.81
CA PHE A 26 12.21 11.60 16.35
C PHE A 26 13.22 10.47 16.15
N GLY A 27 13.76 10.33 14.93
CA GLY A 27 14.62 9.21 14.57
C GLY A 27 16.08 9.36 15.00
N VAL A 28 16.60 10.60 15.09
CA VAL A 28 18.03 10.87 15.33
C VAL A 28 18.26 11.53 16.68
N ALA A 29 17.67 12.71 16.92
CA ALA A 29 17.95 13.49 18.13
C ALA A 29 17.37 12.83 19.41
N MET A 30 16.10 12.41 19.37
CA MET A 30 15.44 11.74 20.51
C MET A 30 16.06 10.38 20.82
N PHE A 31 16.45 9.63 19.78
CA PHE A 31 17.18 8.37 19.93
C PHE A 31 18.50 8.58 20.65
N LEU A 32 19.34 9.50 20.18
CA LEU A 32 20.62 9.84 20.82
C LEU A 32 20.43 10.28 22.28
N ASN A 33 19.48 11.18 22.54
CA ASN A 33 19.17 11.64 23.89
C ASN A 33 18.78 10.49 24.82
N SER A 34 17.93 9.58 24.35
CA SER A 34 17.49 8.41 25.10
C SER A 34 18.66 7.46 25.39
N LEU A 35 19.47 7.19 24.38
CA LEU A 35 20.61 6.28 24.48
C LEU A 35 21.66 6.78 25.48
N VAL A 36 22.01 8.07 25.42
CA VAL A 36 22.94 8.71 26.36
C VAL A 36 22.41 8.68 27.79
N LYS A 37 21.14 9.05 27.97
CA LYS A 37 20.49 9.09 29.29
C LYS A 37 20.45 7.72 29.94
N LYS A 38 20.13 6.67 29.18
CA LYS A 38 20.01 5.29 29.68
C LYS A 38 21.35 4.59 29.89
N SER A 39 22.37 4.92 29.09
CA SER A 39 23.70 4.32 29.22
C SER A 39 24.58 4.98 30.31
N GLY A 40 24.10 6.03 30.99
CA GLY A 40 24.88 6.75 32.00
C GLY A 40 26.07 7.55 31.46
N GLY A 41 26.14 7.80 30.15
CA GLY A 41 27.16 8.66 29.53
C GLY A 41 28.61 8.16 29.60
N SER A 42 28.84 6.84 29.63
CA SER A 42 30.19 6.25 29.70
C SER A 42 31.08 6.61 28.51
N SER A 43 32.41 6.57 28.69
CA SER A 43 33.40 6.73 27.60
C SER A 43 33.19 5.68 26.50
N ASP A 44 32.76 4.49 26.88
CA ASP A 44 32.60 3.35 25.99
C ASP A 44 31.43 3.57 25.01
N LEU A 45 30.36 4.25 25.45
CA LEU A 45 29.28 4.67 24.55
C LEU A 45 29.77 5.67 23.50
N ALA A 46 30.64 6.62 23.88
CA ALA A 46 31.16 7.60 22.94
C ALA A 46 32.02 6.94 21.85
N GLY A 47 32.85 5.96 22.21
CA GLY A 47 33.62 5.15 21.26
C GLY A 47 32.72 4.38 20.29
N LEU A 48 31.71 3.69 20.82
CA LEU A 48 30.72 2.96 20.01
C LEU A 48 29.96 3.89 19.05
N LEU A 49 29.53 5.06 19.51
CA LEU A 49 28.80 6.00 18.67
C LEU A 49 29.67 6.53 17.52
N ILE A 50 30.94 6.83 17.77
CA ILE A 50 31.88 7.23 16.72
C ILE A 50 32.04 6.09 15.70
N GLU A 51 32.32 4.88 16.19
CA GLU A 51 32.51 3.71 15.33
C GLU A 51 31.26 3.41 14.47
N THR A 52 30.06 3.58 15.01
CA THR A 52 28.82 3.25 14.29
C THR A 52 28.42 4.29 13.26
N VAL A 53 28.72 5.58 13.47
CA VAL A 53 28.43 6.66 12.49
C VAL A 53 29.51 6.84 11.44
N GLU A 54 30.73 6.33 11.67
CA GLU A 54 31.77 6.29 10.64
C GLU A 54 31.30 5.54 9.40
N LEU A 55 31.63 6.09 8.23
CA LEU A 55 31.21 5.56 6.93
C LEU A 55 31.57 4.07 6.77
N PRO A 56 30.59 3.19 6.46
CA PRO A 56 30.87 1.81 6.13
C PRO A 56 31.54 1.71 4.76
N SER A 57 32.51 0.81 4.64
CA SER A 57 33.25 0.49 3.42
C SER A 57 32.46 -0.39 2.46
N ASN A 58 31.46 -1.13 2.97
CA ASN A 58 30.58 -2.01 2.21
C ASN A 58 29.32 -2.35 3.01
N ASP A 59 28.39 -3.05 2.37
CA ASP A 59 27.09 -3.45 2.92
C ASP A 59 27.18 -4.33 4.16
N GLN A 60 28.14 -5.26 4.19
CA GLN A 60 28.36 -6.11 5.35
C GLN A 60 28.79 -5.28 6.57
N GLN A 61 29.69 -4.32 6.38
CA GLN A 61 30.13 -3.45 7.48
C GLN A 61 28.99 -2.53 7.98
N ALA A 62 28.08 -2.11 7.09
CA ALA A 62 26.89 -1.37 7.51
C ALA A 62 26.01 -2.22 8.45
N ASP A 63 25.81 -3.49 8.11
CA ASP A 63 25.04 -4.43 8.94
C ASP A 63 25.73 -4.69 10.30
N GLU A 64 27.05 -4.85 10.31
CA GLU A 64 27.84 -5.04 11.53
C GLU A 64 27.81 -3.81 12.46
N LYS A 65 27.85 -2.61 11.90
CA LYS A 65 27.71 -1.34 12.65
C LYS A 65 26.32 -1.21 13.25
N LEU A 66 25.26 -1.51 12.49
CA LEU A 66 23.88 -1.54 13.02
C LEU A 66 23.73 -2.58 14.13
N ALA A 67 24.22 -3.80 13.93
CA ALA A 67 24.17 -4.85 14.94
C ALA A 67 24.87 -4.43 16.24
N SER A 68 26.00 -3.74 16.14
CA SER A 68 26.75 -3.24 17.31
C SER A 68 25.97 -2.18 18.09
N LEU A 69 25.35 -1.21 17.38
CA LEU A 69 24.50 -0.22 18.02
C LEU A 69 23.25 -0.85 18.65
N LEU A 70 22.60 -1.76 17.95
CA LEU A 70 21.41 -2.46 18.43
C LEU A 70 21.69 -3.29 19.68
N ARG A 71 22.83 -3.97 19.77
CA ARG A 71 23.26 -4.64 21.00
C ARG A 71 23.31 -3.68 22.18
N GLN A 72 23.85 -2.48 21.98
CA GLN A 72 23.86 -1.47 23.05
C GLN A 72 22.46 -0.98 23.39
N VAL A 73 21.59 -0.75 22.40
CA VAL A 73 20.19 -0.37 22.63
C VAL A 73 19.48 -1.44 23.47
N GLU A 74 19.63 -2.71 23.13
CA GLU A 74 19.03 -3.83 23.85
C GLU A 74 19.52 -3.94 25.31
N LEU A 75 20.78 -3.61 25.57
CA LEU A 75 21.35 -3.61 26.92
C LEU A 75 20.78 -2.52 27.83
N VAL A 76 20.41 -1.37 27.27
CA VAL A 76 20.01 -0.18 28.05
C VAL A 76 18.54 0.20 27.91
N ARG A 77 17.81 -0.46 27.00
CA ARG A 77 16.40 -0.13 26.78
C ARG A 77 15.58 -0.45 28.03
N GLU A 78 14.67 0.46 28.34
CA GLU A 78 13.65 0.28 29.36
C GLU A 78 12.30 0.63 28.73
N GLY A 79 11.38 -0.33 28.69
CA GLY A 79 10.15 -0.20 27.92
C GLY A 79 10.47 -0.03 26.43
N GLY A 80 9.86 0.97 25.79
CA GLY A 80 10.04 1.25 24.36
C GLY A 80 11.27 2.09 23.99
N HIS A 81 12.12 2.50 24.95
CA HIS A 81 13.19 3.47 24.70
C HIS A 81 14.57 3.05 25.23
N PRO A 82 15.67 3.28 24.47
CA PRO A 82 15.68 3.79 23.09
C PRO A 82 15.00 2.82 22.11
N ALA A 83 14.27 3.35 21.13
CA ALA A 83 13.54 2.52 20.18
C ALA A 83 14.53 1.81 19.24
N PRO A 84 14.53 0.46 19.15
CA PRO A 84 15.46 -0.26 18.28
C PRO A 84 15.36 0.16 16.81
N LYS A 85 14.14 0.44 16.33
CA LYS A 85 13.89 0.90 14.94
C LYS A 85 14.65 2.18 14.60
N SER A 86 14.82 3.09 15.56
CA SER A 86 15.51 4.36 15.34
C SER A 86 17.03 4.22 15.14
N ALA A 87 17.63 3.07 15.49
CA ALA A 87 19.06 2.84 15.27
C ALA A 87 19.42 2.88 13.77
N ALA A 88 18.56 2.33 12.90
CA ALA A 88 18.74 2.36 11.45
C ALA A 88 18.64 3.79 10.89
N ILE A 89 17.66 4.56 11.33
CA ILE A 89 17.49 5.98 10.94
C ILE A 89 18.71 6.80 11.40
N PHE A 90 19.15 6.58 12.64
CA PHE A 90 20.32 7.26 13.20
C PHE A 90 21.60 7.00 12.39
N CYS A 91 21.96 5.73 12.16
CA CYS A 91 23.18 5.41 11.41
C CYS A 91 23.11 5.87 9.95
N SER A 92 22.01 5.58 9.26
CA SER A 92 21.85 5.93 7.84
C SER A 92 21.90 7.43 7.58
N PHE A 93 21.38 8.25 8.51
CA PHE A 93 21.50 9.71 8.43
C PHE A 93 22.98 10.16 8.35
N PHE A 94 23.84 9.65 9.24
CA PHE A 94 25.25 10.05 9.25
C PHE A 94 26.02 9.51 8.05
N TRP A 95 25.70 8.30 7.59
CA TRP A 95 26.35 7.73 6.40
C TRP A 95 25.98 8.49 5.14
N TRP A 96 24.69 8.79 4.97
CA TRP A 96 24.20 9.65 3.89
C TRP A 96 24.83 11.04 3.94
N PHE A 97 24.90 11.68 5.11
CA PHE A 97 25.51 13.01 5.26
C PHE A 97 26.99 13.04 4.84
N GLN A 98 27.71 11.92 4.98
CA GLN A 98 29.12 11.79 4.58
C GLN A 98 29.29 11.37 3.11
N ALA A 99 28.37 10.58 2.56
CA ALA A 99 28.44 10.04 1.20
C ALA A 99 27.03 9.80 0.61
N PRO A 100 26.32 10.87 0.22
CA PRO A 100 24.91 10.81 -0.19
C PRO A 100 24.70 10.03 -1.50
N GLU A 101 25.72 9.96 -2.36
CA GLU A 101 25.68 9.21 -3.62
C GLU A 101 25.82 7.70 -3.45
N THR A 102 26.11 7.23 -2.23
CA THR A 102 26.37 5.80 -1.96
C THR A 102 25.42 5.24 -0.90
N TRP A 103 25.12 6.02 0.14
CA TRP A 103 24.33 5.55 1.27
C TRP A 103 22.99 6.28 1.33
N PRO A 104 21.88 5.61 1.02
CA PRO A 104 20.56 6.22 1.09
C PRO A 104 20.16 6.44 2.55
N PHE A 105 19.56 7.59 2.85
CA PHE A 105 19.01 7.88 4.16
C PHE A 105 17.66 7.17 4.33
N LEU A 106 17.49 6.38 5.40
CA LEU A 106 16.18 5.86 5.81
C LEU A 106 15.40 6.97 6.53
N GLY A 107 14.95 7.96 5.76
CA GLY A 107 14.13 9.06 6.26
C GLY A 107 12.66 8.65 6.41
N PRO A 108 11.92 9.16 7.41
CA PRO A 108 10.51 8.80 7.61
C PRO A 108 9.60 9.03 6.41
N ALA A 109 9.83 10.09 5.62
CA ALA A 109 9.03 10.34 4.42
C ALA A 109 9.21 9.23 3.36
N SER A 110 10.45 8.91 3.01
CA SER A 110 10.79 7.85 2.05
C SER A 110 10.38 6.47 2.56
N GLU A 111 10.55 6.22 3.85
CA GLU A 111 10.12 4.99 4.52
C GLU A 111 8.58 4.81 4.44
N GLU A 112 7.81 5.85 4.81
CA GLU A 112 6.34 5.85 4.70
C GLU A 112 5.86 5.69 3.25
N ALA A 113 6.60 6.20 2.27
CA ALA A 113 6.31 6.05 0.85
C ALA A 113 6.48 4.60 0.40
N VAL A 114 7.66 4.00 0.62
CA VAL A 114 7.93 2.61 0.20
C VAL A 114 7.09 1.59 0.98
N GLU A 115 6.71 1.88 2.22
CA GLU A 115 5.73 1.06 2.96
C GLU A 115 4.35 1.11 2.33
N ALA A 116 3.87 2.31 1.97
CA ALA A 116 2.56 2.45 1.36
C ALA A 116 2.47 1.85 -0.03
N LEU A 117 3.58 1.81 -0.75
CA LEU A 117 3.73 1.10 -2.03
C LEU A 117 3.86 -0.42 -1.85
N GLY A 118 3.94 -0.92 -0.62
CA GLY A 118 4.10 -2.35 -0.33
C GLY A 118 5.51 -2.90 -0.63
N TRP A 119 6.49 -2.03 -0.88
CA TRP A 119 7.86 -2.42 -1.24
C TRP A 119 8.75 -2.69 -0.03
N LEU A 120 8.35 -2.21 1.16
CA LEU A 120 9.06 -2.46 2.42
C LEU A 120 8.12 -3.03 3.49
N PRO A 121 8.29 -4.31 3.90
CA PRO A 121 7.51 -4.90 4.97
C PRO A 121 7.73 -4.21 6.34
N LYS A 122 6.66 -4.12 7.14
CA LYS A 122 6.63 -3.39 8.43
C LYS A 122 7.24 -4.15 9.62
N ASP A 123 7.31 -5.47 9.49
CA ASP A 123 7.65 -6.44 10.53
C ASP A 123 9.12 -6.89 10.51
N LEU A 124 9.95 -6.28 9.66
CA LEU A 124 11.39 -6.54 9.60
C LEU A 124 12.13 -6.01 10.84
N ASP A 125 13.16 -6.74 11.25
CA ASP A 125 14.12 -6.22 12.23
C ASP A 125 14.89 -5.02 11.64
N PRO A 126 15.46 -4.13 12.48
CA PRO A 126 16.06 -2.89 11.98
C PRO A 126 17.23 -3.09 11.00
N ILE A 127 17.98 -4.20 11.07
CA ILE A 127 19.09 -4.48 10.15
C ILE A 127 18.52 -4.89 8.81
N GLU A 128 17.65 -5.89 8.79
CA GLU A 128 17.02 -6.38 7.56
C GLU A 128 16.21 -5.28 6.88
N ARG A 129 15.53 -4.44 7.67
CA ARG A 129 14.80 -3.28 7.18
C ARG A 129 15.68 -2.30 6.42
N TYR A 130 16.83 -1.90 7.00
CA TYR A 130 17.76 -1.01 6.30
C TYR A 130 18.43 -1.70 5.11
N ARG A 131 18.72 -3.00 5.20
CA ARG A 131 19.25 -3.80 4.09
C ARG A 131 18.29 -3.81 2.91
N ARG A 132 17.01 -4.12 3.11
CA ARG A 132 16.01 -4.09 2.03
C ARG A 132 15.81 -2.69 1.49
N TYR A 133 15.73 -1.69 2.37
CA TYR A 133 15.60 -0.29 1.96
C TYR A 133 16.77 0.15 1.07
N ARG A 134 18.03 -0.03 1.50
CA ARG A 134 19.18 0.42 0.72
C ARG A 134 19.29 -0.29 -0.63
N THR A 135 18.97 -1.59 -0.68
CA THR A 135 18.96 -2.36 -1.91
C THR A 135 17.88 -1.86 -2.86
N LEU A 136 16.69 -1.54 -2.34
CA LEU A 136 15.58 -0.96 -3.10
C LEU A 136 15.94 0.41 -3.66
N ILE A 137 16.43 1.34 -2.84
CA ILE A 137 16.73 2.70 -3.32
C ILE A 137 17.85 2.68 -4.36
N ARG A 138 18.88 1.85 -4.16
CA ARG A 138 19.95 1.68 -5.15
C ARG A 138 19.46 1.03 -6.43
N SER A 139 18.61 0.00 -6.36
CA SER A 139 18.06 -0.63 -7.57
C SER A 139 17.18 0.31 -8.39
N LEU A 140 16.56 1.31 -7.75
CA LEU A 140 15.82 2.37 -8.44
C LEU A 140 16.76 3.40 -9.11
N ALA A 141 17.90 3.69 -8.50
CA ALA A 141 18.91 4.61 -9.04
C ALA A 141 19.79 3.98 -10.13
N ASP A 142 20.12 2.69 -10.03
CA ASP A 142 20.99 1.96 -10.96
C ASP A 142 20.33 1.69 -12.34
N ARG A 143 19.08 2.11 -12.57
CA ARG A 143 18.41 1.95 -13.87
C ARG A 143 18.79 3.10 -14.81
N GLU A 144 19.55 2.77 -15.86
CA GLU A 144 19.66 3.63 -17.03
C GLU A 144 18.28 3.80 -17.67
N VAL A 145 17.95 5.03 -18.09
CA VAL A 145 16.72 5.32 -18.82
C VAL A 145 16.85 4.71 -20.22
N ALA A 146 16.20 3.57 -20.45
CA ALA A 146 16.17 2.93 -21.75
C ALA A 146 15.25 3.73 -22.71
N GLU A 147 15.88 4.37 -23.70
CA GLU A 147 15.28 5.18 -24.78
C GLU A 147 13.87 4.73 -25.19
N ALA A 148 12.90 5.64 -25.09
CA ALA A 148 11.65 5.58 -25.81
C ALA A 148 11.92 5.36 -27.31
N GLN A 149 11.13 4.51 -27.98
CA GLN A 149 11.36 4.15 -29.37
C GLN A 149 11.50 5.39 -30.28
N PRO A 150 12.42 5.37 -31.26
CA PRO A 150 12.64 6.51 -32.14
C PRO A 150 11.42 6.72 -33.03
N SER A 151 10.62 7.75 -32.73
CA SER A 151 9.81 8.37 -33.76
C SER A 151 10.77 9.02 -34.76
N SER A 152 10.75 8.56 -36.00
CA SER A 152 11.64 9.06 -37.05
C SER A 152 11.31 10.53 -37.32
N ASN A 153 12.13 11.45 -36.80
CA ASN A 153 12.41 12.83 -37.22
C ASN A 153 12.56 13.79 -36.01
N ALA A 154 13.64 13.68 -35.24
CA ALA A 154 14.14 14.79 -34.42
C ALA A 154 15.66 14.67 -34.24
N PRO A 155 16.41 15.79 -34.12
CA PRO A 155 17.86 15.76 -34.03
C PRO A 155 18.32 15.18 -32.70
N GLU A 156 19.36 14.34 -32.78
CA GLU A 156 20.04 13.64 -31.69
C GLU A 156 20.61 14.62 -30.63
N THR A 157 19.90 14.76 -29.52
CA THR A 157 20.48 15.18 -28.23
C THR A 157 19.80 14.39 -27.10
N SER A 158 20.06 13.08 -26.98
CA SER A 158 19.67 12.30 -25.81
C SER A 158 20.88 12.13 -24.88
N SER A 159 20.99 12.99 -23.87
CA SER A 159 21.80 12.68 -22.70
C SER A 159 21.01 11.70 -21.83
N SER A 160 21.43 10.44 -21.75
CA SER A 160 20.93 9.49 -20.74
C SER A 160 21.32 10.02 -19.35
N GLU A 161 20.38 10.71 -18.70
CA GLU A 161 20.59 11.25 -17.36
C GLU A 161 20.30 10.13 -16.34
N ALA A 162 21.37 9.60 -15.74
CA ALA A 162 21.30 8.57 -14.72
C ALA A 162 20.41 9.03 -13.54
N ILE A 163 19.54 8.15 -13.06
CA ILE A 163 18.70 8.43 -11.89
C ILE A 163 19.59 8.39 -10.64
N THR A 164 19.68 9.50 -9.91
CA THR A 164 20.50 9.56 -8.68
C THR A 164 19.70 9.09 -7.46
N LEU A 165 20.40 8.71 -6.38
CA LEU A 165 19.73 8.39 -5.09
C LEU A 165 18.89 9.57 -4.59
N ALA A 166 19.38 10.80 -4.79
CA ALA A 166 18.66 12.02 -4.42
C ALA A 166 17.36 12.20 -5.22
N ALA A 167 17.36 11.85 -6.52
CA ALA A 167 16.16 11.89 -7.34
C ALA A 167 15.11 10.86 -6.88
N VAL A 168 15.55 9.66 -6.50
CA VAL A 168 14.66 8.63 -5.92
C VAL A 168 14.06 9.12 -4.60
N GLU A 169 14.87 9.69 -3.70
CA GLU A 169 14.40 10.22 -2.42
C GLU A 169 13.39 11.37 -2.59
N ALA A 170 13.64 12.28 -3.53
CA ALA A 170 12.71 13.36 -3.86
C ALA A 170 11.39 12.81 -4.41
N ALA A 171 11.42 11.81 -5.29
CA ALA A 171 10.23 11.18 -5.84
C ALA A 171 9.39 10.48 -4.76
N LEU A 172 10.03 9.77 -3.82
CA LEU A 172 9.35 9.12 -2.70
C LEU A 172 8.73 10.14 -1.73
N THR A 173 9.43 11.23 -1.48
CA THR A 173 8.90 12.34 -0.65
C THR A 173 7.69 12.98 -1.33
N TRP A 174 7.76 13.24 -2.63
CA TRP A 174 6.62 13.74 -3.40
C TRP A 174 5.44 12.76 -3.36
N PHE A 175 5.70 11.45 -3.54
CA PHE A 175 4.66 10.42 -3.51
C PHE A 175 3.96 10.32 -2.14
N LYS A 176 4.69 10.49 -1.03
CA LYS A 176 4.09 10.52 0.31
C LYS A 176 2.95 11.53 0.40
N ASP A 177 3.11 12.69 -0.25
CA ASP A 177 2.13 13.78 -0.24
C ASP A 177 1.11 13.67 -1.41
N ASN A 178 1.46 12.95 -2.48
CA ASN A 178 0.66 12.79 -3.71
C ASN A 178 0.35 11.31 -3.97
N ARG A 179 -0.17 10.60 -2.95
CA ARG A 179 -0.28 9.13 -2.87
C ARG A 179 -0.91 8.43 -4.08
N TRP A 180 -1.67 9.12 -4.92
CA TRP A 180 -2.36 8.56 -6.06
C TRP A 180 -1.76 9.02 -7.40
N ILE A 181 -1.30 8.05 -8.19
CA ILE A 181 -0.72 8.25 -9.52
C ILE A 181 -1.36 7.35 -10.59
N GLY A 182 -2.48 6.70 -10.26
CA GLY A 182 -3.04 5.62 -11.06
C GLY A 182 -2.59 4.23 -10.58
N LEU A 183 -3.17 3.20 -11.17
CA LEU A 183 -2.70 1.81 -11.00
C LEU A 183 -1.40 1.60 -11.78
N ASP A 184 -0.46 0.85 -11.20
CA ASP A 184 0.85 0.55 -11.78
C ASP A 184 0.68 -0.20 -13.11
N GLN A 185 1.46 0.16 -14.13
CA GLN A 185 1.42 -0.54 -15.41
C GLN A 185 1.83 -2.00 -15.33
N ALA A 186 2.64 -2.36 -14.33
CA ALA A 186 3.00 -3.73 -14.06
C ALA A 186 1.89 -4.52 -13.36
N LEU A 187 0.73 -3.93 -13.02
CA LEU A 187 -0.33 -4.62 -12.28
C LEU A 187 -0.73 -5.95 -12.93
N GLY A 188 -1.01 -5.94 -14.24
CA GLY A 188 -1.36 -7.15 -14.98
C GLY A 188 -0.23 -8.20 -14.97
N ASP A 189 1.00 -7.77 -15.24
CA ASP A 189 2.18 -8.64 -15.24
C ASP A 189 2.46 -9.24 -13.84
N ARG A 190 2.30 -8.45 -12.78
CA ARG A 190 2.44 -8.92 -11.39
C ARG A 190 1.39 -9.97 -11.04
N LEU A 191 0.15 -9.79 -11.49
CA LEU A 191 -0.93 -10.75 -11.27
C LEU A 191 -0.70 -12.04 -12.08
N ALA A 192 -0.28 -11.93 -13.34
CA ALA A 192 0.10 -13.08 -14.16
C ALA A 192 1.27 -13.85 -13.55
N TRP A 193 2.30 -13.15 -13.07
CA TRP A 193 3.44 -13.77 -12.41
C TRP A 193 3.05 -14.49 -11.11
N ALA A 194 2.11 -13.93 -10.35
CA ALA A 194 1.58 -14.63 -9.17
C ALA A 194 0.85 -15.94 -9.57
N GLU A 195 0.16 -15.99 -10.71
CA GLU A 195 -0.42 -17.22 -11.25
C GLU A 195 0.68 -18.23 -11.62
N GLU A 196 1.73 -17.79 -12.33
CA GLU A 196 2.87 -18.64 -12.70
C GLU A 196 3.58 -19.24 -11.48
N LEU A 197 3.77 -18.45 -10.41
CA LEU A 197 4.36 -18.94 -9.15
C LEU A 197 3.46 -19.96 -8.46
N ASN A 198 2.13 -19.83 -8.60
CA ASN A 198 1.19 -20.82 -8.10
C ASN A 198 1.26 -22.14 -8.88
N ASP A 199 1.47 -22.09 -10.19
CA ASP A 199 1.60 -23.27 -11.05
C ASP A 199 2.90 -24.06 -10.81
N GLN A 200 3.92 -23.41 -10.25
CA GLN A 200 5.19 -24.05 -9.88
C GLN A 200 5.11 -24.87 -8.59
N ARG A 201 3.98 -24.82 -7.87
CA ARG A 201 3.83 -25.52 -6.59
C ARG A 201 3.81 -27.04 -6.79
N VAL A 202 4.55 -27.76 -5.94
CA VAL A 202 4.60 -29.23 -5.91
C VAL A 202 4.11 -29.69 -4.55
N ASP A 203 3.18 -30.66 -4.53
CA ASP A 203 2.55 -31.19 -3.31
C ASP A 203 1.95 -30.11 -2.37
N GLY A 204 1.57 -28.97 -2.95
CA GLY A 204 0.96 -27.84 -2.23
C GLY A 204 1.96 -26.82 -1.67
N GLU A 205 3.25 -26.98 -1.92
CA GLU A 205 4.32 -26.10 -1.44
C GLU A 205 4.98 -25.34 -2.58
N TYR A 206 5.47 -24.12 -2.29
CA TYR A 206 6.27 -23.34 -3.24
C TYR A 206 7.72 -23.83 -3.23
N PRO A 207 8.39 -23.92 -4.39
CA PRO A 207 9.81 -24.24 -4.45
C PRO A 207 10.68 -23.06 -4.00
N ASP A 208 11.79 -23.35 -3.32
CA ASP A 208 12.81 -22.37 -2.91
C ASP A 208 12.19 -21.12 -2.24
N ASP A 209 12.67 -19.92 -2.58
CA ASP A 209 12.20 -18.66 -2.03
C ASP A 209 10.94 -18.12 -2.75
N SER A 210 10.30 -18.92 -3.63
CA SER A 210 9.18 -18.48 -4.47
C SER A 210 7.97 -18.02 -3.66
N LEU A 211 7.77 -18.55 -2.45
CA LEU A 211 6.74 -18.06 -1.54
C LEU A 211 7.00 -16.61 -1.11
N GLU A 212 8.25 -16.27 -0.74
CA GLU A 212 8.59 -14.91 -0.33
C GLU A 212 8.49 -13.95 -1.52
N VAL A 213 8.90 -14.40 -2.70
CA VAL A 213 8.75 -13.65 -3.96
C VAL A 213 7.28 -13.37 -4.25
N ALA A 214 6.41 -14.39 -4.19
CA ALA A 214 4.97 -14.24 -4.41
C ALA A 214 4.34 -13.29 -3.39
N ARG A 215 4.72 -13.38 -2.11
CA ARG A 215 4.24 -12.49 -1.05
C ARG A 215 4.65 -11.04 -1.28
N THR A 216 5.92 -10.81 -1.62
CA THR A 216 6.45 -9.46 -1.89
C THR A 216 5.76 -8.83 -3.09
N ASN A 217 5.62 -9.59 -4.18
CA ASN A 217 4.90 -9.17 -5.37
C ASN A 217 3.43 -8.80 -5.06
N MET A 218 2.74 -9.66 -4.31
CA MET A 218 1.34 -9.42 -3.97
C MET A 218 1.15 -8.26 -2.99
N ALA A 219 2.10 -8.02 -2.08
CA ALA A 219 2.06 -6.88 -1.16
C ALA A 219 2.03 -5.54 -1.92
N ALA A 220 2.81 -5.41 -3.00
CA ALA A 220 2.83 -4.20 -3.84
C ALA A 220 1.48 -3.96 -4.53
N VAL A 221 0.91 -5.00 -5.14
CA VAL A 221 -0.40 -4.91 -5.78
C VAL A 221 -1.53 -4.58 -4.79
N LEU A 222 -1.50 -5.17 -3.59
CA LEU A 222 -2.50 -4.87 -2.55
C LEU A 222 -2.37 -3.45 -2.00
N ALA A 223 -1.15 -2.91 -1.98
CA ALA A 223 -0.90 -1.50 -1.64
C ALA A 223 -1.63 -0.56 -2.60
N GLU A 224 -1.57 -0.81 -3.91
CA GLU A 224 -2.30 -0.02 -4.91
C GLU A 224 -3.82 -0.07 -4.70
N MET A 225 -4.38 -1.26 -4.46
CA MET A 225 -5.80 -1.44 -4.15
C MET A 225 -6.22 -0.70 -2.87
N LYS A 226 -5.32 -0.66 -1.89
CA LYS A 226 -5.55 0.06 -0.64
C LYS A 226 -5.60 1.56 -0.87
N ILE A 227 -4.61 2.11 -1.58
CA ILE A 227 -4.54 3.55 -1.90
C ILE A 227 -5.78 3.99 -2.67
N LEU A 228 -6.15 3.28 -3.75
CA LEU A 228 -7.35 3.58 -4.52
C LEU A 228 -8.61 3.49 -3.65
N GLY A 229 -8.67 2.45 -2.82
CA GLY A 229 -9.78 2.22 -1.91
C GLY A 229 -9.98 3.34 -0.90
N ASP A 230 -8.90 3.80 -0.27
CA ASP A 230 -8.90 4.88 0.71
C ASP A 230 -9.31 6.19 0.04
N LEU A 231 -8.80 6.45 -1.18
CA LEU A 231 -9.11 7.66 -1.95
C LEU A 231 -10.59 7.77 -2.33
N CYS A 232 -11.24 6.66 -2.71
CA CYS A 232 -12.61 6.69 -3.21
C CYS A 232 -13.67 6.41 -2.12
N GLU A 233 -13.32 6.18 -0.85
CA GLU A 233 -14.29 5.76 0.17
C GLU A 233 -15.44 6.76 0.36
N THR A 234 -15.12 8.05 0.44
CA THR A 234 -16.13 9.12 0.61
C THR A 234 -16.96 9.30 -0.65
N SER A 235 -16.32 9.48 -1.82
CA SER A 235 -17.05 9.74 -3.07
C SER A 235 -17.96 8.58 -3.47
N THR A 236 -17.51 7.33 -3.27
CA THR A 236 -18.37 6.15 -3.51
C THR A 236 -19.52 6.05 -2.52
N SER A 237 -19.31 6.41 -1.25
CA SER A 237 -20.37 6.48 -0.24
C SER A 237 -21.45 7.49 -0.63
N ASP A 238 -21.03 8.69 -1.05
CA ASP A 238 -21.92 9.77 -1.46
C ASP A 238 -22.67 9.41 -2.74
N ALA A 239 -21.97 8.90 -3.76
CA ALA A 239 -22.54 8.46 -5.03
C ALA A 239 -23.59 7.36 -4.86
N LEU A 240 -23.37 6.44 -3.92
CA LEU A 240 -24.33 5.36 -3.60
C LEU A 240 -25.39 5.80 -2.58
N GLY A 241 -25.23 6.94 -1.91
CA GLY A 241 -26.14 7.38 -0.84
C GLY A 241 -26.15 6.43 0.37
N ARG A 242 -24.98 5.84 0.70
CA ARG A 242 -24.79 4.81 1.72
C ARG A 242 -23.48 5.04 2.47
N SER A 243 -23.45 4.71 3.76
CA SER A 243 -22.19 4.71 4.52
C SER A 243 -21.40 3.45 4.21
N LEU A 244 -20.30 3.59 3.47
CA LEU A 244 -19.42 2.49 3.08
C LEU A 244 -18.10 2.56 3.85
N ARG A 245 -17.41 1.43 3.91
CA ARG A 245 -16.03 1.31 4.35
C ARG A 245 -15.24 0.47 3.36
N ARG A 246 -13.99 0.85 3.11
CA ARG A 246 -13.07 0.08 2.27
C ARG A 246 -12.64 -1.22 2.95
N ARG A 247 -12.57 -2.29 2.16
CA ARG A 247 -11.88 -3.55 2.44
C ARG A 247 -10.97 -3.92 1.27
N VAL A 248 -9.85 -4.56 1.59
CA VAL A 248 -8.94 -5.19 0.63
C VAL A 248 -8.73 -6.65 1.05
N PRO A 249 -8.36 -7.56 0.14
CA PRO A 249 -8.13 -8.95 0.50
C PRO A 249 -6.85 -9.11 1.34
N SER A 250 -6.74 -10.25 2.04
CA SER A 250 -5.45 -10.75 2.47
C SER A 250 -4.61 -11.21 1.28
N GLU A 251 -3.29 -11.16 1.38
CA GLU A 251 -2.35 -11.74 0.39
C GLU A 251 -2.61 -13.23 0.10
N PHE A 252 -3.17 -13.95 1.07
CA PHE A 252 -3.53 -15.35 0.94
C PHE A 252 -4.90 -15.53 0.29
N TRP A 253 -4.98 -16.46 -0.67
CA TRP A 253 -6.21 -17.08 -1.11
C TRP A 253 -6.66 -18.16 -0.11
N THR A 254 -5.74 -19.06 0.27
CA THR A 254 -5.89 -19.98 1.40
C THR A 254 -4.57 -20.04 2.18
N LYS A 255 -4.67 -20.25 3.49
CA LYS A 255 -3.50 -20.41 4.37
C LYS A 255 -3.06 -21.86 4.50
N THR A 256 -3.95 -22.82 4.18
CA THR A 256 -3.66 -24.26 4.30
C THR A 256 -4.38 -25.04 3.19
N PRO A 257 -3.65 -25.61 2.20
CA PRO A 257 -2.25 -25.31 1.90
C PRO A 257 -2.06 -23.83 1.55
N VAL A 258 -0.86 -23.28 1.71
CA VAL A 258 -0.60 -21.85 1.43
C VAL A 258 -0.74 -21.59 -0.07
N ILE A 259 -1.60 -20.63 -0.43
CA ILE A 259 -1.77 -20.12 -1.80
C ILE A 259 -1.84 -18.59 -1.72
N ILE A 260 -0.90 -17.93 -2.39
CA ILE A 260 -0.91 -16.49 -2.62
C ILE A 260 -1.89 -16.16 -3.73
N ARG A 261 -2.63 -15.05 -3.58
CA ARG A 261 -3.59 -14.61 -4.60
C ARG A 261 -2.89 -14.29 -5.91
N ALA A 262 -3.62 -14.50 -7.00
CA ALA A 262 -3.31 -14.00 -8.34
C ALA A 262 -4.38 -13.01 -8.84
N ASN A 263 -5.15 -12.44 -7.92
CA ASN A 263 -6.08 -11.35 -8.16
C ASN A 263 -6.04 -10.38 -6.98
N ALA A 264 -6.47 -9.16 -7.22
CA ALA A 264 -6.53 -8.12 -6.22
C ALA A 264 -7.84 -7.36 -6.32
N TRP A 265 -8.32 -6.84 -5.21
CA TRP A 265 -9.53 -6.04 -5.22
C TRP A 265 -9.52 -4.99 -4.12
N THR A 266 -10.31 -3.94 -4.36
CA THR A 266 -10.78 -3.05 -3.31
C THR A 266 -12.30 -3.06 -3.32
N LYS A 267 -12.91 -3.18 -2.15
CA LYS A 267 -14.36 -3.26 -1.96
C LYS A 267 -14.83 -2.16 -1.04
N TRP A 268 -15.88 -1.47 -1.42
CA TRP A 268 -16.62 -0.56 -0.55
C TRP A 268 -17.90 -1.26 -0.11
N ILE A 269 -17.90 -1.66 1.17
CA ILE A 269 -18.97 -2.46 1.78
C ILE A 269 -19.76 -1.60 2.76
N LEU A 270 -21.03 -1.92 2.99
CA LEU A 270 -21.85 -1.25 4.00
C LEU A 270 -21.20 -1.36 5.40
N LYS A 271 -21.16 -0.25 6.15
CA LYS A 271 -20.55 -0.24 7.50
C LYS A 271 -21.27 -1.17 8.49
N ASP A 272 -22.59 -1.31 8.37
CA ASP A 272 -23.43 -2.04 9.33
C ASP A 272 -23.52 -3.56 9.06
N THR A 273 -22.63 -4.12 8.25
CA THR A 273 -22.65 -5.58 7.95
C THR A 273 -21.64 -6.35 8.80
N ALA A 274 -22.07 -7.50 9.35
CA ALA A 274 -21.21 -8.46 10.04
C ALA A 274 -20.25 -9.21 9.10
N GLY A 275 -20.73 -9.70 7.95
CA GLY A 275 -19.93 -10.46 6.98
C GLY A 275 -19.38 -9.63 5.81
N TRP A 276 -18.06 -9.70 5.55
CA TRP A 276 -17.40 -8.94 4.47
C TRP A 276 -17.80 -9.40 3.05
N ASN A 277 -18.29 -10.62 2.90
CA ASN A 277 -18.72 -11.23 1.63
C ASN A 277 -20.23 -11.41 1.51
N GLU A 278 -21.00 -11.13 2.57
CA GLU A 278 -22.45 -11.36 2.63
C GLU A 278 -23.23 -10.19 2.06
N SER A 279 -22.74 -8.96 2.26
CA SER A 279 -23.41 -7.75 1.80
C SER A 279 -23.13 -7.40 0.34
N PRO A 280 -24.08 -6.73 -0.32
CA PRO A 280 -23.84 -5.98 -1.53
C PRO A 280 -22.67 -5.01 -1.34
N SER A 281 -21.86 -4.86 -2.38
CA SER A 281 -20.66 -4.01 -2.34
C SER A 281 -20.31 -3.48 -3.70
N LEU A 282 -19.82 -2.24 -3.75
CA LEU A 282 -19.06 -1.75 -4.90
C LEU A 282 -17.65 -2.30 -4.82
N LEU A 283 -17.08 -2.58 -5.97
CA LEU A 283 -15.86 -3.35 -6.08
C LEU A 283 -15.13 -2.98 -7.35
N LEU A 284 -13.83 -2.77 -7.22
CA LEU A 284 -12.89 -2.87 -8.32
C LEU A 284 -12.01 -4.11 -8.10
N CYS A 285 -11.94 -4.99 -9.09
CA CYS A 285 -11.13 -6.19 -9.08
C CYS A 285 -10.22 -6.22 -10.29
N ALA A 286 -8.96 -6.60 -10.08
CA ALA A 286 -7.99 -6.86 -11.13
C ALA A 286 -7.55 -8.33 -11.07
N ASP A 287 -7.43 -8.93 -12.24
CA ASP A 287 -6.81 -10.24 -12.48
C ASP A 287 -5.85 -10.12 -13.69
N PRO A 288 -5.19 -11.20 -14.13
CA PRO A 288 -4.28 -11.13 -15.28
C PRO A 288 -4.96 -10.73 -16.60
N GLU A 289 -6.28 -10.90 -16.73
CA GLU A 289 -7.03 -10.67 -17.96
C GLU A 289 -7.60 -9.24 -18.05
N GLY A 290 -7.80 -8.58 -16.92
CA GLY A 290 -8.18 -7.17 -16.89
C GLY A 290 -8.78 -6.72 -15.57
N ILE A 291 -9.63 -5.68 -15.66
CA ILE A 291 -10.23 -5.03 -14.49
C ILE A 291 -11.74 -5.02 -14.62
N GLY A 292 -12.43 -5.41 -13.55
CA GLY A 292 -13.88 -5.29 -13.40
C GLY A 292 -14.23 -4.27 -12.33
N LEU A 293 -15.19 -3.39 -12.61
CA LEU A 293 -15.70 -2.39 -11.67
C LEU A 293 -17.23 -2.46 -11.62
N GLY A 294 -17.82 -2.65 -10.45
CA GLY A 294 -19.28 -2.72 -10.33
C GLY A 294 -19.81 -3.19 -8.98
N ILE A 295 -21.10 -3.53 -8.95
CA ILE A 295 -21.80 -4.04 -7.77
C ILE A 295 -21.79 -5.58 -7.73
N SER A 296 -21.24 -6.13 -6.65
CA SER A 296 -21.41 -7.54 -6.30
C SER A 296 -22.60 -7.67 -5.33
N PRO A 297 -23.54 -8.61 -5.54
CA PRO A 297 -24.71 -8.79 -4.68
C PRO A 297 -24.41 -9.37 -3.29
N GLY A 298 -23.17 -9.80 -3.05
CA GLY A 298 -22.79 -10.54 -1.84
C GLY A 298 -23.25 -12.00 -1.89
N ARG A 299 -22.98 -12.75 -0.82
CA ARG A 299 -23.23 -14.18 -0.69
C ARG A 299 -24.03 -14.49 0.58
N ARG A 300 -25.36 -14.43 0.51
CA ARG A 300 -26.25 -14.87 1.60
C ARG A 300 -26.64 -16.35 1.44
N GLY A 301 -25.69 -17.24 1.67
CA GLY A 301 -25.89 -18.68 1.52
C GLY A 301 -25.84 -19.19 0.08
N ARG A 302 -26.03 -20.51 -0.11
CA ARG A 302 -25.85 -21.18 -1.40
C ARG A 302 -26.94 -20.74 -2.38
N GLY A 303 -26.54 -20.25 -3.56
CA GLY A 303 -27.44 -19.90 -4.67
C GLY A 303 -28.06 -18.51 -4.59
N TRP A 304 -27.81 -17.75 -3.51
CA TRP A 304 -28.36 -16.40 -3.32
C TRP A 304 -28.10 -15.47 -4.48
N SER A 305 -26.83 -15.28 -4.85
CA SER A 305 -26.42 -14.32 -5.85
C SER A 305 -27.12 -14.61 -7.19
N ALA A 306 -27.11 -15.88 -7.62
CA ALA A 306 -27.82 -16.34 -8.80
C ALA A 306 -29.34 -16.12 -8.72
N SER A 307 -29.96 -16.33 -7.56
CA SER A 307 -31.42 -16.21 -7.39
C SER A 307 -31.96 -14.79 -7.57
N ILE A 308 -31.12 -13.76 -7.38
CA ILE A 308 -31.53 -12.36 -7.49
C ILE A 308 -31.07 -11.70 -8.81
N LEU A 309 -30.36 -12.42 -9.68
CA LEU A 309 -29.83 -11.85 -10.92
C LEU A 309 -30.94 -11.32 -11.83
N ASP A 310 -32.04 -12.07 -11.99
CA ASP A 310 -33.18 -11.66 -12.82
C ASP A 310 -33.84 -10.37 -12.32
N GLU A 311 -33.68 -10.04 -11.04
CA GLU A 311 -34.19 -8.80 -10.45
C GLU A 311 -33.23 -7.62 -10.60
N LEU A 312 -31.92 -7.88 -10.60
CA LEU A 312 -30.90 -6.84 -10.67
C LEU A 312 -30.50 -6.49 -12.11
N ALA A 313 -30.45 -7.47 -13.01
CA ALA A 313 -30.04 -7.27 -14.39
C ALA A 313 -30.86 -6.20 -15.14
N PRO A 314 -32.19 -6.08 -14.96
CA PRO A 314 -32.98 -5.01 -15.60
C PRO A 314 -32.66 -3.60 -15.10
N LEU A 315 -31.98 -3.46 -13.96
CA LEU A 315 -31.59 -2.17 -13.38
C LEU A 315 -30.20 -1.71 -13.83
N VAL A 316 -29.48 -2.56 -14.57
CA VAL A 316 -28.16 -2.23 -15.11
C VAL A 316 -28.31 -1.20 -16.24
N PRO A 317 -27.65 -0.03 -16.15
CA PRO A 317 -27.73 1.00 -17.19
C PRO A 317 -27.14 0.56 -18.54
N ASP A 318 -27.56 1.24 -19.62
CA ASP A 318 -26.97 1.07 -20.94
C ASP A 318 -25.45 1.29 -20.90
N GLY A 319 -24.69 0.41 -21.55
CA GLY A 319 -23.22 0.43 -21.57
C GLY A 319 -22.56 -0.29 -20.39
N MET A 320 -23.34 -0.92 -19.50
CA MET A 320 -22.86 -1.83 -18.45
C MET A 320 -23.36 -3.25 -18.70
N GLU A 321 -22.72 -4.24 -18.08
CA GLU A 321 -22.97 -5.65 -18.30
C GLU A 321 -22.97 -6.49 -17.01
N VAL A 322 -23.40 -7.74 -17.14
CA VAL A 322 -23.24 -8.79 -16.14
C VAL A 322 -21.91 -9.50 -16.41
N ILE A 323 -20.96 -9.34 -15.51
CA ILE A 323 -19.61 -9.92 -15.58
C ILE A 323 -19.60 -11.17 -14.69
N GLU A 324 -19.65 -12.34 -15.31
CA GLU A 324 -19.58 -13.63 -14.60
C GLU A 324 -18.17 -13.95 -14.10
N ASN A 325 -18.08 -14.70 -12.99
CA ASN A 325 -16.84 -15.29 -12.44
C ASN A 325 -15.69 -14.30 -12.14
N TRP A 326 -15.98 -13.00 -12.03
CA TRP A 326 -14.98 -11.94 -11.85
C TRP A 326 -14.01 -12.13 -10.67
N ALA A 327 -14.37 -12.91 -9.64
CA ALA A 327 -13.62 -13.01 -8.39
C ALA A 327 -12.58 -14.15 -8.35
N ARG A 328 -12.35 -14.88 -9.44
CA ARG A 328 -11.62 -16.17 -9.40
C ARG A 328 -10.57 -16.35 -10.51
N PRO A 329 -9.29 -16.02 -10.23
CA PRO A 329 -8.20 -16.26 -11.19
C PRO A 329 -7.91 -17.76 -11.42
N PHE A 330 -8.23 -18.63 -10.45
CA PHE A 330 -7.86 -20.06 -10.51
C PHE A 330 -8.93 -20.99 -11.10
N LEU A 331 -10.11 -20.48 -11.46
CA LEU A 331 -11.12 -21.28 -12.15
C LEU A 331 -11.03 -21.00 -13.65
N ARG A 332 -10.05 -21.62 -14.32
CA ARG A 332 -10.12 -21.81 -15.78
C ARG A 332 -11.28 -22.74 -16.21
N ALA A 333 -12.02 -23.31 -15.26
CA ALA A 333 -13.09 -24.28 -15.50
C ALA A 333 -14.45 -23.60 -15.67
N ALA A 334 -15.09 -23.90 -16.79
CA ALA A 334 -16.36 -23.39 -17.32
C ALA A 334 -17.63 -23.67 -16.47
N GLU A 335 -17.52 -23.95 -15.16
CA GLU A 335 -18.69 -24.11 -14.30
C GLU A 335 -19.05 -22.77 -13.64
N PRO A 336 -20.26 -22.22 -13.92
CA PRO A 336 -20.68 -20.96 -13.32
C PRO A 336 -20.77 -21.12 -11.81
N THR A 337 -19.97 -20.33 -11.09
CA THR A 337 -19.94 -20.33 -9.63
C THR A 337 -21.16 -19.65 -9.00
N GLY A 338 -21.95 -18.95 -9.81
CA GLY A 338 -23.06 -18.11 -9.39
C GLY A 338 -22.62 -16.72 -8.91
N ASP A 339 -21.32 -16.43 -8.87
CA ASP A 339 -20.80 -15.09 -8.58
C ASP A 339 -20.78 -14.23 -9.86
N TYR A 340 -21.25 -13.00 -9.76
CA TYR A 340 -21.18 -12.00 -10.82
C TYR A 340 -20.94 -10.60 -10.27
N LEU A 341 -20.61 -9.70 -11.18
CA LEU A 341 -20.48 -8.26 -10.98
C LEU A 341 -21.40 -7.57 -11.99
N LEU A 342 -22.16 -6.58 -11.54
CA LEU A 342 -22.98 -5.73 -12.42
C LEU A 342 -22.22 -4.43 -12.61
N GLY A 343 -21.72 -4.13 -13.81
CA GLY A 343 -20.91 -2.94 -14.03
C GLY A 343 -20.14 -2.95 -15.35
N VAL A 344 -18.89 -2.51 -15.31
CA VAL A 344 -18.04 -2.32 -16.50
C VAL A 344 -16.77 -3.16 -16.42
N ARG A 345 -16.32 -3.64 -17.59
CA ARG A 345 -14.95 -4.11 -17.78
C ARG A 345 -14.09 -2.96 -18.27
N LEU A 346 -12.99 -2.72 -17.58
CA LEU A 346 -11.95 -1.80 -17.97
C LEU A 346 -10.78 -2.61 -18.51
N THR A 347 -10.30 -2.24 -19.69
CA THR A 347 -9.01 -2.72 -20.18
C THR A 347 -7.89 -2.11 -19.36
N PHE A 348 -6.72 -2.75 -19.35
CA PHE A 348 -5.53 -2.15 -18.74
C PHE A 348 -5.18 -0.79 -19.36
N GLY A 349 -5.43 -0.59 -20.67
CA GLY A 349 -5.22 0.71 -21.32
C GLY A 349 -6.10 1.84 -20.78
N GLU A 350 -7.28 1.51 -20.23
CA GLU A 350 -8.21 2.50 -19.67
C GLU A 350 -7.94 2.79 -18.18
N ALA A 351 -7.33 1.84 -17.45
CA ALA A 351 -7.20 1.92 -16.01
C ALA A 351 -5.77 2.20 -15.51
N LEU A 352 -4.74 1.69 -16.19
CA LEU A 352 -3.36 1.83 -15.73
C LEU A 352 -2.84 3.24 -16.01
N ASN A 353 -2.13 3.83 -15.04
CA ASN A 353 -1.71 5.24 -15.01
C ASN A 353 -2.83 6.25 -15.24
N ASN A 354 -4.08 5.85 -15.08
CA ASN A 354 -5.19 6.75 -15.22
C ASN A 354 -5.44 7.43 -13.87
N THR A 355 -4.94 8.65 -13.72
CA THR A 355 -5.17 9.46 -12.52
C THR A 355 -6.65 9.80 -12.31
N ALA A 356 -7.48 9.75 -13.36
CA ALA A 356 -8.92 9.95 -13.33
C ALA A 356 -9.74 8.67 -13.08
N LEU A 357 -9.10 7.53 -12.80
CA LEU A 357 -9.83 6.31 -12.41
C LEU A 357 -10.77 6.51 -11.19
N PRO A 358 -10.45 7.34 -10.17
CA PRO A 358 -11.40 7.66 -9.10
C PRO A 358 -12.71 8.27 -9.60
N ASP A 359 -12.65 9.15 -10.61
CA ASP A 359 -13.84 9.76 -11.23
C ASP A 359 -14.70 8.69 -11.93
N GLU A 360 -14.04 7.72 -12.56
CA GLU A 360 -14.72 6.57 -13.18
C GLU A 360 -15.37 5.65 -12.14
N VAL A 361 -14.69 5.43 -11.00
CA VAL A 361 -15.25 4.70 -9.86
C VAL A 361 -16.51 5.41 -9.33
N GLU A 362 -16.45 6.72 -9.13
CA GLU A 362 -17.60 7.52 -8.68
C GLU A 362 -18.75 7.49 -9.71
N ARG A 363 -18.44 7.65 -11.00
CA ARG A 363 -19.42 7.61 -12.09
C ARG A 363 -20.16 6.26 -12.11
N VAL A 364 -19.42 5.16 -12.02
CA VAL A 364 -20.01 3.81 -12.01
C VAL A 364 -20.82 3.58 -10.73
N ALA A 365 -20.32 4.05 -9.57
CA ALA A 365 -21.05 3.98 -8.30
C ALA A 365 -22.42 4.69 -8.40
N ALA A 366 -22.43 5.94 -8.89
CA ALA A 366 -23.66 6.73 -9.05
C ALA A 366 -24.66 6.06 -10.01
N ALA A 367 -24.17 5.54 -11.14
CA ALA A 367 -25.01 4.86 -12.12
C ALA A 367 -25.62 3.55 -11.58
N LEU A 368 -24.92 2.85 -10.69
CA LEU A 368 -25.35 1.59 -10.09
C LEU A 368 -26.06 1.74 -8.74
N GLN A 369 -26.34 2.96 -8.28
CA GLN A 369 -27.13 3.18 -7.07
C GLN A 369 -28.46 2.40 -7.06
N PRO A 370 -29.28 2.37 -8.14
CA PRO A 370 -30.52 1.60 -8.14
C PRO A 370 -30.30 0.09 -7.96
N VAL A 371 -29.20 -0.44 -8.51
CA VAL A 371 -28.80 -1.85 -8.36
C VAL A 371 -28.43 -2.14 -6.90
N MET A 372 -27.61 -1.27 -6.29
CA MET A 372 -27.22 -1.38 -4.88
C MET A 372 -28.46 -1.37 -3.98
N ASP A 373 -29.37 -0.40 -4.17
CA ASP A 373 -30.59 -0.28 -3.38
C ASP A 373 -31.48 -1.52 -3.48
N ARG A 374 -31.63 -2.07 -4.69
CA ARG A 374 -32.41 -3.30 -4.87
C ARG A 374 -31.73 -4.49 -4.20
N ALA A 375 -30.42 -4.65 -4.33
CA ALA A 375 -29.67 -5.74 -3.72
C ALA A 375 -29.75 -5.70 -2.19
N VAL A 376 -29.69 -4.50 -1.59
CA VAL A 376 -29.86 -4.31 -0.15
C VAL A 376 -31.27 -4.69 0.29
N ALA A 377 -32.30 -4.19 -0.39
CA ALA A 377 -33.70 -4.46 -0.05
C ALA A 377 -34.06 -5.96 -0.16
N LEU A 378 -33.52 -6.65 -1.16
CA LEU A 378 -33.68 -8.11 -1.27
C LEU A 378 -32.98 -8.83 -0.13
N GLY A 379 -31.80 -8.34 0.26
CA GLY A 379 -31.03 -8.86 1.38
C GLY A 379 -31.74 -8.78 2.72
N THR A 380 -32.25 -7.60 3.08
CA THR A 380 -32.95 -7.37 4.34
C THR A 380 -34.22 -8.22 4.45
N GLY A 381 -34.94 -8.41 3.34
CA GLY A 381 -36.13 -9.28 3.32
C GLY A 381 -35.83 -10.77 3.54
N VAL A 382 -34.58 -11.22 3.35
CA VAL A 382 -34.15 -12.57 3.72
C VAL A 382 -33.80 -12.65 5.21
N ASP A 383 -33.09 -11.65 5.71
CA ASP A 383 -32.65 -11.57 7.11
C ASP A 383 -33.89 -11.54 8.05
N GLU A 384 -34.91 -10.74 7.72
CA GLU A 384 -36.19 -10.69 8.47
C GLU A 384 -36.90 -12.05 8.52
N ARG A 385 -36.97 -12.78 7.40
CA ARG A 385 -37.60 -14.12 7.36
C ARG A 385 -36.80 -15.16 8.15
N ALA A 386 -35.48 -15.04 8.15
CA ALA A 386 -34.60 -15.92 8.92
C ALA A 386 -34.75 -15.68 10.43
N ASP A 387 -34.87 -14.42 10.84
CA ASP A 387 -35.07 -14.04 12.25
C ASP A 387 -36.47 -14.43 12.74
N GLU A 388 -37.52 -14.29 11.91
CA GLU A 388 -38.85 -14.82 12.22
C GLU A 388 -38.86 -16.36 12.39
N ALA A 389 -38.12 -17.08 11.54
CA ALA A 389 -37.98 -18.54 11.65
C ALA A 389 -37.18 -18.97 12.89
N ARG A 390 -36.16 -18.19 13.29
CA ARG A 390 -35.39 -18.41 14.52
C ARG A 390 -36.20 -18.07 15.78
N ALA A 391 -37.00 -17.02 15.76
CA ALA A 391 -37.89 -16.67 16.87
C ALA A 391 -39.00 -17.71 17.11
N GLY A 392 -39.35 -18.51 16.10
CA GLY A 392 -40.26 -19.66 16.20
C GLY A 392 -39.61 -20.96 16.68
N SER A 393 -38.30 -20.98 16.94
CA SER A 393 -37.54 -22.16 17.33
C SER A 393 -36.90 -21.93 18.72
N GLU A 394 -37.21 -22.75 19.72
CA GLU A 394 -36.57 -22.65 21.05
C GLU A 394 -35.03 -22.78 20.94
N PRO A 395 -34.25 -21.98 21.69
CA PRO A 395 -32.82 -21.88 21.48
C PRO A 395 -32.07 -23.10 22.04
N ALA A 396 -31.27 -23.75 21.20
CA ALA A 396 -30.21 -24.63 21.64
C ALA A 396 -28.98 -23.79 22.01
N GLU A 397 -28.48 -23.98 23.23
CA GLU A 397 -27.21 -23.42 23.69
C GLU A 397 -26.08 -23.94 22.81
N ASP A 398 -25.31 -23.05 22.18
CA ASP A 398 -23.98 -23.42 21.69
C ASP A 398 -22.97 -22.27 21.78
N GLN A 399 -21.74 -22.67 22.05
CA GLN A 399 -20.65 -21.88 22.63
C GLN A 399 -19.96 -20.98 21.58
N ALA A 400 -19.69 -19.73 21.95
CA ALA A 400 -18.86 -18.81 21.17
C ALA A 400 -17.36 -19.06 21.41
N PRO A 401 -16.51 -19.06 20.37
CA PRO A 401 -15.09 -18.80 20.54
C PRO A 401 -14.80 -17.29 20.50
N ASP A 402 -13.89 -16.93 21.39
CA ASP A 402 -13.30 -15.62 21.70
C ASP A 402 -12.61 -14.97 20.47
N GLU A 403 -13.08 -13.81 20.02
CA GLU A 403 -12.40 -12.93 19.07
C GLU A 403 -11.93 -11.65 19.78
N GLY A 404 -10.62 -11.42 19.72
CA GLY A 404 -9.90 -10.37 20.43
C GLY A 404 -10.28 -8.94 20.02
N ALA A 405 -10.22 -8.06 21.01
CA ALA A 405 -10.60 -6.65 20.96
C ALA A 405 -9.85 -5.80 19.90
N GLU A 406 -10.58 -4.82 19.34
CA GLU A 406 -10.11 -3.77 18.44
C GLU A 406 -9.19 -2.76 19.15
N PRO A 407 -8.17 -2.19 18.45
CA PRO A 407 -7.45 -1.02 18.93
C PRO A 407 -8.23 0.28 18.62
N ALA A 408 -8.06 1.27 19.51
CA ALA A 408 -8.79 2.53 19.52
C ALA A 408 -8.54 3.44 18.30
N ASP A 409 -9.57 4.22 17.98
CA ASP A 409 -9.70 5.18 16.89
C ASP A 409 -8.91 6.48 17.15
N GLU A 410 -7.78 6.66 16.45
CA GLU A 410 -6.96 7.88 16.41
C GLU A 410 -7.32 8.80 15.22
N GLY A 411 -8.37 8.49 14.43
CA GLY A 411 -8.69 9.16 13.18
C GLY A 411 -9.32 10.55 13.33
N ALA A 412 -10.08 10.77 14.40
CA ALA A 412 -10.87 11.99 14.58
C ALA A 412 -10.01 13.25 14.84
N GLU A 413 -8.77 13.09 15.33
CA GLU A 413 -7.86 14.22 15.64
C GLU A 413 -7.04 14.67 14.40
N LEU A 414 -7.04 13.87 13.33
CA LEU A 414 -6.28 14.13 12.11
C LEU A 414 -7.08 14.94 11.08
N GLU A 415 -8.40 14.71 10.99
CA GLU A 415 -9.31 15.45 10.09
C GLU A 415 -9.33 16.95 10.41
N GLU A 416 -9.35 17.32 11.69
CA GLU A 416 -9.40 18.73 12.12
C GLU A 416 -8.09 19.50 11.81
N ARG A 417 -6.98 18.77 11.53
CA ARG A 417 -5.67 19.36 11.18
C ARG A 417 -5.47 19.52 9.67
N LEU A 418 -6.21 18.77 8.83
CA LEU A 418 -6.11 18.87 7.37
C LEU A 418 -6.84 20.10 6.82
N ASP A 419 -8.01 20.43 7.39
CA ASP A 419 -8.80 21.59 6.95
C ASP A 419 -8.09 22.93 7.20
N ALA A 420 -7.17 22.99 8.15
CA ALA A 420 -6.36 24.17 8.45
C ALA A 420 -5.22 24.40 7.43
N LEU A 421 -4.82 23.40 6.65
CA LEU A 421 -3.65 23.45 5.76
C LEU A 421 -3.99 23.84 4.31
N VAL A 422 -5.26 23.67 3.92
CA VAL A 422 -5.77 23.95 2.57
C VAL A 422 -5.84 25.47 2.28
N ASP A 423 -5.96 26.30 3.32
CA ASP A 423 -6.05 27.76 3.17
C ASP A 423 -4.70 28.46 2.92
N GLU A 424 -3.55 27.78 3.06
CA GLU A 424 -2.25 28.48 3.16
C GLU A 424 -1.33 28.36 1.93
N CYS A 425 -1.59 27.47 0.97
CA CYS A 425 -0.64 27.17 -0.11
C CYS A 425 -1.18 27.47 -1.52
N HIS A 426 -1.30 28.75 -1.86
CA HIS A 426 -1.52 29.22 -3.23
C HIS A 426 -0.30 28.96 -4.13
N LEU A 427 -0.21 27.78 -4.75
CA LEU A 427 0.79 27.49 -5.78
C LEU A 427 0.14 27.03 -7.10
N ASP A 428 0.50 27.73 -8.18
CA ASP A 428 -0.06 27.63 -9.52
C ASP A 428 0.51 26.39 -10.26
N GLY A 429 -0.19 25.26 -10.13
CA GLY A 429 0.32 23.90 -10.33
C GLY A 429 0.13 23.26 -11.71
N ARG A 430 0.16 23.99 -12.82
CA ARG A 430 -0.01 23.36 -14.15
C ARG A 430 1.29 23.11 -14.91
N ALA A 431 2.20 24.08 -14.96
CA ALA A 431 3.45 23.91 -15.73
C ALA A 431 4.37 22.82 -15.16
N PHE A 432 4.44 22.70 -13.83
CA PHE A 432 5.28 21.69 -13.16
C PHE A 432 4.72 20.26 -13.26
N VAL A 433 3.39 20.13 -13.31
CA VAL A 433 2.72 18.84 -13.47
C VAL A 433 2.89 18.33 -14.90
N ASP A 434 2.85 19.23 -15.89
CA ASP A 434 3.13 18.87 -17.28
C ASP A 434 4.57 18.38 -17.45
N ASP A 435 5.56 19.03 -16.83
CA ASP A 435 6.99 18.63 -16.88
C ASP A 435 7.24 17.28 -16.18
N LEU A 436 6.54 16.99 -15.07
CA LEU A 436 6.69 15.74 -14.31
C LEU A 436 5.99 14.56 -15.01
N VAL A 437 4.84 14.79 -15.63
CA VAL A 437 4.15 13.78 -16.46
C VAL A 437 4.96 13.47 -17.72
N GLU A 438 5.62 14.46 -18.31
CA GLU A 438 6.55 14.26 -19.43
C GLU A 438 7.78 13.46 -18.99
N LEU A 439 8.35 13.75 -17.82
CA LEU A 439 9.46 13.00 -17.22
C LEU A 439 9.10 11.54 -16.89
N LEU A 440 7.91 11.29 -16.36
CA LEU A 440 7.44 9.95 -16.00
C LEU A 440 7.05 9.10 -17.23
N ARG A 441 6.58 9.74 -18.32
CA ARG A 441 6.35 9.09 -19.62
C ARG A 441 7.64 8.69 -20.33
N ASP A 442 8.67 9.53 -20.27
CA ASP A 442 9.94 9.30 -20.97
C ASP A 442 10.79 8.18 -20.32
N LYS A 443 10.58 7.92 -19.00
CA LYS A 443 11.46 7.05 -18.19
C LYS A 443 11.04 5.59 -18.00
N ARG A 444 10.02 5.11 -18.69
CA ARG A 444 9.59 3.69 -18.69
C ARG A 444 9.43 3.00 -17.31
N GLN A 445 9.26 3.75 -16.22
CA GLN A 445 8.72 3.24 -14.93
C GLN A 445 7.17 3.14 -14.95
N ILE A 446 6.66 3.51 -16.12
CA ILE A 446 5.46 3.18 -16.88
C ILE A 446 5.96 2.25 -18.02
N VAL A 447 5.63 0.95 -18.13
CA VAL A 447 5.77 0.25 -19.43
C VAL A 447 4.74 0.76 -20.47
N LEU A 448 5.09 1.81 -21.22
CA LEU A 448 4.57 2.01 -22.58
C LEU A 448 5.59 1.41 -23.57
N TYR A 449 5.10 0.69 -24.57
CA TYR A 449 5.92 0.29 -25.73
C TYR A 449 6.63 1.50 -26.34
#